data_AF-A0A3R7CVR9-F1
#
_entry.id   AF-A0A3R7CVR9-F1
#
_cell.length_a   1.000
_cell.length_b   1.000
_cell.length_c   1.000
_cell.angle_alpha   90.00
_cell.angle_beta   90.00
_cell.angle_gamma   90.00
#
_symmetry.space_group_name_H-M   'P 1'
#
loop_
_entity.id
_entity.type
_entity.pdbx_description
1 polymer ?
#
loop_
_entity_poly.entity_id
_entity_poly.type
_entity_poly.pdbx_seq_one_letter_code
_entity_poly.pdbx_strand_id
1 'polypeptide(L)'
;MQTVTLTPKRSPTISIEAEQITPDAFAGKSAAEIGAIPAWEGNEQITLADLFDVAVDGSDDAANTKIVIDGDVPRVKRIGEAMTAGEIVIKGDCDMHCGARMSGGKITVEGNADSWVGREMTGGEILVKGNAAYYAGGGYRGETCGMRGGKLVIEGDVLDFLGEHLCGGEIVVKGNARLLA
;
A
#
# COMPACT_ATOMS: atom_id res chain seq x y z
N MET A 1 -12.73 -2.81 -17.59
CA MET A 1 -11.56 -2.59 -16.73
C MET A 1 -11.43 -1.11 -16.48
N GLN A 2 -11.37 -0.69 -15.22
CA GLN A 2 -11.16 0.69 -14.82
C GLN A 2 -9.68 0.89 -14.49
N THR A 3 -9.06 1.92 -15.05
CA THR A 3 -7.68 2.32 -14.73
C THR A 3 -7.69 3.71 -14.16
N VAL A 4 -7.22 3.86 -12.93
CA VAL A 4 -7.06 5.15 -12.25
C VAL A 4 -5.58 5.47 -12.17
N THR A 5 -5.17 6.61 -12.68
CA THR A 5 -3.79 7.10 -12.58
C THR A 5 -3.76 8.28 -11.62
N LEU A 6 -2.91 8.19 -10.59
CA LEU A 6 -2.62 9.24 -9.62
C LEU A 6 -1.20 9.75 -9.87
N THR A 7 -1.06 11.01 -10.28
CA THR A 7 0.27 11.63 -10.49
C THR A 7 0.55 12.61 -9.35
N PRO A 8 1.58 12.41 -8.52
CA PRO A 8 1.88 13.30 -7.40
C PRO A 8 2.20 14.73 -7.87
N LYS A 9 1.52 15.74 -7.29
CA LYS A 9 1.73 17.16 -7.62
C LYS A 9 2.88 17.81 -6.86
N ARG A 10 3.14 17.31 -5.66
CA ARG A 10 4.09 17.88 -4.70
C ARG A 10 4.68 16.80 -3.81
N SER A 11 5.80 17.11 -3.18
CA SER A 11 6.44 16.28 -2.17
C SER A 11 6.17 16.87 -0.78
N PRO A 12 5.19 16.34 -0.02
CA PRO A 12 4.85 16.87 1.29
C PRO A 12 5.97 16.60 2.30
N THR A 13 6.17 17.52 3.24
CA THR A 13 7.12 17.34 4.37
C THR A 13 6.47 16.71 5.59
N ILE A 14 5.14 16.80 5.67
CA ILE A 14 4.29 16.16 6.68
C ILE A 14 3.75 14.86 6.06
N SER A 15 3.63 13.81 6.87
CA SER A 15 3.10 12.53 6.34
C SER A 15 1.60 12.63 6.10
N ILE A 16 1.17 11.93 5.06
CA ILE A 16 -0.21 11.86 4.61
C ILE A 16 -0.76 10.47 4.92
N GLU A 17 -1.93 10.39 5.53
CA GLU A 17 -2.69 9.14 5.67
C GLU A 17 -3.75 9.08 4.55
N ALA A 18 -3.63 8.04 3.71
CA ALA A 18 -4.45 7.86 2.53
C ALA A 18 -4.97 6.42 2.40
N GLU A 19 -5.60 5.91 3.46
CA GLU A 19 -6.16 4.55 3.52
C GLU A 19 -7.27 4.28 2.48
N GLN A 20 -7.83 5.34 1.88
CA GLN A 20 -8.86 5.25 0.84
C GLN A 20 -8.27 5.07 -0.56
N ILE A 21 -6.94 5.02 -0.73
CA ILE A 21 -6.33 4.66 -2.03
C ILE A 21 -6.39 3.13 -2.19
N THR A 22 -7.57 2.64 -2.57
CA THR A 22 -7.87 1.23 -2.81
C THR A 22 -8.82 1.05 -3.99
N PRO A 23 -8.75 -0.08 -4.73
CA PRO A 23 -9.73 -0.41 -5.76
C PRO A 23 -11.17 -0.43 -5.22
N ASP A 24 -11.35 -0.88 -3.98
CA ASP A 24 -12.64 -0.90 -3.27
C ASP A 24 -13.28 0.50 -3.16
N ALA A 25 -12.47 1.51 -2.87
CA ALA A 25 -12.94 2.89 -2.75
C ALA A 25 -13.09 3.58 -4.11
N PHE A 26 -12.35 3.16 -5.14
CA PHE A 26 -12.28 3.85 -6.43
C PHE A 26 -13.23 3.27 -7.50
N ALA A 27 -13.62 2.00 -7.36
CA ALA A 27 -14.50 1.32 -8.31
C ALA A 27 -15.75 2.14 -8.65
N GLY A 28 -16.06 2.24 -9.93
CA GLY A 28 -17.23 2.93 -10.46
C GLY A 28 -17.18 4.47 -10.41
N LYS A 29 -16.18 5.07 -9.75
CA LYS A 29 -16.09 6.53 -9.56
C LYS A 29 -15.38 7.23 -10.70
N SER A 30 -15.84 8.44 -11.00
CA SER A 30 -15.17 9.39 -11.87
C SER A 30 -13.92 10.01 -11.22
N ALA A 31 -13.08 10.67 -12.04
CA ALA A 31 -11.89 11.37 -11.55
C ALA A 31 -12.22 12.46 -10.51
N ALA A 32 -13.33 13.16 -10.66
CA ALA A 32 -13.76 14.19 -9.71
C ALA A 32 -14.19 13.58 -8.36
N GLU A 33 -14.92 12.46 -8.40
CA GLU A 33 -15.34 11.75 -7.19
C GLU A 33 -14.16 11.13 -6.45
N ILE A 34 -13.17 10.60 -7.17
CA ILE A 34 -11.92 10.10 -6.59
C ILE A 34 -11.10 11.26 -6.01
N GLY A 35 -10.98 12.36 -6.76
CA GLY A 35 -10.27 13.55 -6.29
C GLY A 35 -10.86 14.14 -5.02
N ALA A 36 -12.17 14.03 -4.80
CA ALA A 36 -12.86 14.52 -3.61
C ALA A 36 -12.74 13.60 -2.39
N ILE A 37 -12.11 12.42 -2.51
CA ILE A 37 -11.92 11.51 -1.37
C ILE A 37 -11.01 12.20 -0.34
N PRO A 38 -11.40 12.22 0.95
CA PRO A 38 -10.61 12.84 1.99
C PRO A 38 -9.35 12.02 2.33
N ALA A 39 -8.29 12.73 2.68
CA ALA A 39 -7.05 12.22 3.26
C ALA A 39 -6.62 13.18 4.39
N TRP A 40 -5.57 12.82 5.13
CA TRP A 40 -5.07 13.64 6.24
C TRP A 40 -3.60 13.98 6.04
N GLU A 41 -3.25 15.26 6.08
CA GLU A 41 -1.86 15.73 6.17
C GLU A 41 -1.59 16.18 7.61
N GLY A 42 -0.97 15.32 8.41
CA GLY A 42 -0.83 15.55 9.85
C GLY A 42 -2.20 15.63 10.54
N ASN A 43 -2.59 16.82 10.99
CA ASN A 43 -3.87 17.07 11.66
C ASN A 43 -4.88 17.84 10.79
N GLU A 44 -4.55 18.10 9.52
CA GLU A 44 -5.43 18.80 8.58
C GLU A 44 -6.05 17.82 7.58
N GLN A 45 -7.35 17.99 7.32
CA GLN A 45 -8.04 17.22 6.30
C GLN A 45 -7.83 17.86 4.93
N ILE A 46 -7.38 17.05 3.99
CA ILE A 46 -7.20 17.41 2.57
C ILE A 46 -8.01 16.46 1.70
N THR A 47 -7.99 16.67 0.39
CA THR A 47 -8.54 15.74 -0.60
C THR A 47 -7.44 15.11 -1.43
N LEU A 48 -7.73 13.98 -2.10
CA LEU A 48 -6.76 13.37 -3.02
C LEU A 48 -6.38 14.31 -4.17
N ALA A 49 -7.28 15.19 -4.61
CA ALA A 49 -6.99 16.19 -5.63
C ALA A 49 -5.96 17.25 -5.19
N ASP A 50 -5.80 17.49 -3.89
CA ASP A 50 -4.77 18.39 -3.35
C ASP A 50 -3.36 17.78 -3.41
N LEU A 51 -3.28 16.46 -3.53
CA LEU A 51 -2.03 15.70 -3.58
C LEU A 51 -1.71 15.17 -4.99
N PHE A 52 -2.72 14.79 -5.75
CA PHE A 52 -2.58 14.09 -7.03
C PHE A 52 -3.35 14.79 -8.16
N ASP A 53 -2.81 14.70 -9.37
CA ASP A 53 -3.60 14.77 -10.59
C ASP A 53 -4.24 13.40 -10.82
N VAL A 54 -5.57 13.38 -10.93
CA VAL A 54 -6.37 12.16 -11.04
C VAL A 54 -6.88 12.01 -12.46
N ALA A 55 -6.52 10.92 -13.12
CA ALA A 55 -7.07 10.50 -14.40
C ALA A 55 -7.76 9.15 -14.25
N VAL A 56 -8.91 8.98 -14.90
CA VAL A 56 -9.68 7.72 -14.89
C VAL A 56 -10.01 7.35 -16.32
N ASP A 57 -9.70 6.12 -16.69
CA ASP A 57 -10.12 5.48 -17.93
C ASP A 57 -11.02 4.29 -17.60
N GLY A 58 -12.19 4.24 -18.24
CA GLY A 58 -13.22 3.23 -17.97
C GLY A 58 -13.92 3.38 -16.61
N SER A 59 -14.76 2.40 -16.31
CA SER A 59 -15.52 2.29 -15.07
C SER A 59 -15.85 0.81 -14.86
N ASP A 60 -15.59 0.28 -13.67
CA ASP A 60 -15.72 -1.15 -13.38
C ASP A 60 -15.84 -1.41 -11.88
N ASP A 61 -16.00 -2.68 -11.50
CA ASP A 61 -15.94 -3.11 -10.10
C ASP A 61 -14.50 -3.10 -9.53
N ALA A 62 -14.37 -3.34 -8.22
CA ALA A 62 -13.08 -3.34 -7.53
C ALA A 62 -12.12 -4.41 -8.07
N ALA A 63 -12.63 -5.58 -8.47
CA ALA A 63 -11.81 -6.67 -8.99
C ALA A 63 -11.15 -6.31 -10.34
N ASN A 64 -11.82 -5.51 -11.15
CA ASN A 64 -11.36 -5.04 -12.45
C ASN A 64 -10.85 -3.59 -12.43
N THR A 65 -10.53 -3.07 -11.24
CA THR A 65 -9.95 -1.73 -11.04
C THR A 65 -8.44 -1.83 -10.78
N LYS A 66 -7.67 -1.10 -11.60
CA LYS A 66 -6.22 -0.93 -11.47
C LYS A 66 -5.90 0.51 -11.10
N ILE A 67 -5.14 0.71 -10.03
CA ILE A 67 -4.63 2.01 -9.61
C ILE A 67 -3.14 2.07 -9.97
N VAL A 68 -2.71 3.13 -10.64
CA VAL A 68 -1.31 3.41 -10.95
C VAL A 68 -0.93 4.72 -10.28
N ILE A 69 -0.02 4.67 -9.33
CA ILE A 69 0.63 5.86 -8.77
C ILE A 69 1.88 6.12 -9.60
N ASP A 70 1.83 7.16 -10.43
CA ASP A 70 2.87 7.51 -11.41
C ASP A 70 3.88 8.47 -10.80
N GLY A 71 4.66 7.97 -9.84
CA GLY A 71 5.73 8.71 -9.18
C GLY A 71 5.98 8.24 -7.74
N ASP A 72 7.00 8.84 -7.12
CA ASP A 72 7.38 8.57 -5.74
C ASP A 72 6.39 9.20 -4.74
N VAL A 73 6.01 8.41 -3.73
CA VAL A 73 5.12 8.84 -2.63
C VAL A 73 5.68 8.45 -1.25
N PRO A 74 6.93 8.82 -0.92
CA PRO A 74 7.63 8.36 0.29
C PRO A 74 7.03 8.87 1.60
N ARG A 75 6.00 9.73 1.53
CA ARG A 75 5.30 10.32 2.68
C ARG A 75 3.81 10.01 2.71
N VAL A 76 3.33 9.12 1.83
CA VAL A 76 1.93 8.71 1.76
C VAL A 76 1.80 7.30 2.34
N LYS A 77 1.15 7.22 3.49
CA LYS A 77 0.97 6.00 4.28
C LYS A 77 -0.32 5.30 3.92
N ARG A 78 -0.40 4.01 4.27
CA ARG A 78 -1.64 3.21 4.28
C ARG A 78 -2.25 2.97 2.88
N ILE A 79 -1.47 3.13 1.82
CA ILE A 79 -1.89 2.81 0.45
C ILE A 79 -2.27 1.33 0.36
N GLY A 80 -3.43 1.02 -0.21
CA GLY A 80 -3.91 -0.36 -0.33
C GLY A 80 -4.36 -0.99 0.99
N GLU A 81 -4.52 -0.21 2.06
CA GLU A 81 -4.96 -0.76 3.35
C GLU A 81 -6.36 -1.37 3.24
N ALA A 82 -6.51 -2.59 3.78
CA ALA A 82 -7.75 -3.36 3.80
C ALA A 82 -8.38 -3.62 2.43
N MET A 83 -7.63 -3.48 1.33
CA MET A 83 -8.15 -3.79 0.00
C MET A 83 -8.54 -5.27 -0.14
N THR A 84 -9.60 -5.54 -0.92
CA THR A 84 -10.15 -6.89 -1.08
C THR A 84 -9.93 -7.48 -2.47
N ALA A 85 -9.75 -6.63 -3.48
CA ALA A 85 -9.57 -7.04 -4.87
C ALA A 85 -8.84 -5.96 -5.68
N GLY A 86 -8.62 -6.23 -6.98
CA GLY A 86 -8.00 -5.28 -7.89
C GLY A 86 -6.47 -5.23 -7.80
N GLU A 87 -5.89 -4.22 -8.42
CA GLU A 87 -4.43 -4.06 -8.53
C GLU A 87 -3.99 -2.64 -8.20
N ILE A 88 -2.91 -2.48 -7.44
CA ILE A 88 -2.22 -1.20 -7.23
C ILE A 88 -0.77 -1.34 -7.71
N VAL A 89 -0.31 -0.40 -8.52
CA VAL A 89 1.09 -0.28 -8.95
C VAL A 89 1.62 1.09 -8.53
N ILE A 90 2.66 1.09 -7.70
CA ILE A 90 3.36 2.30 -7.27
C ILE A 90 4.69 2.35 -8.02
N LYS A 91 4.83 3.28 -8.96
CA LYS A 91 6.04 3.47 -9.75
C LYS A 91 7.08 4.31 -9.01
N GLY A 92 7.41 3.89 -7.79
CA GLY A 92 8.26 4.64 -6.88
C GLY A 92 8.24 4.07 -5.47
N ASP A 93 8.73 4.87 -4.53
CA ASP A 93 8.75 4.57 -3.10
C ASP A 93 7.39 4.84 -2.43
N CYS A 94 7.06 4.07 -1.38
CA CYS A 94 5.90 4.30 -0.52
C CYS A 94 6.24 4.29 0.98
N ASP A 95 5.45 5.02 1.78
CA ASP A 95 5.61 5.13 3.24
C ASP A 95 4.96 3.90 3.95
N MET A 96 4.84 3.98 5.27
CA MET A 96 4.41 2.91 6.15
C MET A 96 3.02 2.35 5.81
N HIS A 97 2.81 1.10 6.21
CA HIS A 97 1.52 0.39 6.16
C HIS A 97 0.95 0.13 4.76
N CYS A 98 1.79 0.10 3.73
CA CYS A 98 1.35 -0.32 2.40
C CYS A 98 0.77 -1.75 2.44
N GLY A 99 -0.48 -1.91 1.97
CA GLY A 99 -1.18 -3.20 1.97
C GLY A 99 -1.51 -3.76 3.36
N ALA A 100 -1.48 -2.93 4.42
CA ALA A 100 -1.85 -3.39 5.75
C ALA A 100 -3.27 -3.97 5.75
N ARG A 101 -3.48 -5.10 6.43
CA ARG A 101 -4.78 -5.78 6.56
C ARG A 101 -5.46 -6.16 5.23
N MET A 102 -4.74 -6.16 4.10
CA MET A 102 -5.32 -6.57 2.82
C MET A 102 -5.78 -8.03 2.85
N SER A 103 -6.87 -8.33 2.15
CA SER A 103 -7.48 -9.66 2.09
C SER A 103 -7.49 -10.27 0.69
N GLY A 104 -7.21 -9.48 -0.34
CA GLY A 104 -7.11 -9.92 -1.72
C GLY A 104 -6.59 -8.81 -2.64
N GLY A 105 -6.49 -9.12 -3.93
CA GLY A 105 -5.87 -8.24 -4.91
C GLY A 105 -4.34 -8.29 -4.89
N LYS A 106 -3.71 -7.35 -5.62
CA LYS A 106 -2.27 -7.31 -5.81
C LYS A 106 -1.72 -5.89 -5.66
N ILE A 107 -0.62 -5.74 -4.93
CA ILE A 107 0.14 -4.49 -4.85
C ILE A 107 1.55 -4.73 -5.40
N THR A 108 2.01 -3.86 -6.29
CA THR A 108 3.40 -3.83 -6.76
C THR A 108 4.02 -2.48 -6.43
N VAL A 109 5.08 -2.47 -5.63
CA VAL A 109 5.91 -1.30 -5.34
C VAL A 109 7.19 -1.43 -6.14
N GLU A 110 7.42 -0.52 -7.08
CA GLU A 110 8.62 -0.56 -7.94
C GLU A 110 9.87 -0.02 -7.23
N GLY A 111 9.69 0.83 -6.22
CA GLY A 111 10.75 1.29 -5.32
C GLY A 111 10.76 0.54 -3.99
N ASN A 112 11.05 1.28 -2.93
CA ASN A 112 11.11 0.80 -1.55
C ASN A 112 9.77 1.00 -0.84
N ALA A 113 9.50 0.14 0.14
CA ALA A 113 8.40 0.31 1.08
C ALA A 113 8.95 0.58 2.48
N ASP A 114 8.38 1.54 3.21
CA ASP A 114 8.71 1.72 4.63
C ASP A 114 8.05 0.61 5.48
N SER A 115 7.96 0.86 6.78
CA SER A 115 7.71 -0.14 7.81
C SER A 115 6.27 -0.64 7.76
N TRP A 116 6.04 -1.86 8.26
CA TRP A 116 4.72 -2.49 8.31
C TRP A 116 4.06 -2.74 6.95
N VAL A 117 4.83 -2.89 5.87
CA VAL A 117 4.29 -3.41 4.60
C VAL A 117 3.63 -4.78 4.84
N GLY A 118 2.39 -4.95 4.37
CA GLY A 118 1.64 -6.20 4.55
C GLY A 118 1.31 -6.57 6.01
N ARG A 119 1.36 -5.62 6.95
CA ARG A 119 1.01 -5.88 8.36
C ARG A 119 -0.38 -6.53 8.45
N GLU A 120 -0.46 -7.67 9.14
CA GLU A 120 -1.72 -8.41 9.36
C GLU A 120 -2.50 -8.77 8.09
N MET A 121 -1.85 -8.87 6.92
CA MET A 121 -2.54 -9.31 5.71
C MET A 121 -3.10 -10.75 5.87
N THR A 122 -4.28 -10.98 5.31
CA THR A 122 -4.99 -12.29 5.36
C THR A 122 -5.05 -12.97 4.00
N GLY A 123 -4.78 -12.24 2.91
CA GLY A 123 -4.79 -12.75 1.54
C GLY A 123 -4.25 -11.73 0.54
N GLY A 124 -4.19 -12.13 -0.73
CA GLY A 124 -3.61 -11.32 -1.81
C GLY A 124 -2.09 -11.39 -1.91
N GLU A 125 -1.52 -10.55 -2.78
CA GLU A 125 -0.09 -10.55 -3.10
C GLU A 125 0.51 -9.14 -3.02
N ILE A 126 1.64 -8.99 -2.33
CA ILE A 126 2.45 -7.78 -2.35
C ILE A 126 3.82 -8.12 -2.93
N LEU A 127 4.26 -7.36 -3.93
CA LEU A 127 5.62 -7.39 -4.47
C LEU A 127 6.29 -6.04 -4.23
N VAL A 128 7.41 -6.03 -3.51
CA VAL A 128 8.30 -4.88 -3.37
C VAL A 128 9.58 -5.18 -4.14
N LYS A 129 9.84 -4.41 -5.21
CA LYS A 129 11.07 -4.59 -6.03
C LYS A 129 12.31 -4.01 -5.35
N GLY A 130 12.16 -3.01 -4.49
CA GLY A 130 13.23 -2.47 -3.67
C GLY A 130 13.33 -3.15 -2.30
N ASN A 131 13.70 -2.35 -1.29
CA ASN A 131 13.83 -2.79 0.09
C ASN A 131 12.53 -2.57 0.88
N ALA A 132 12.38 -3.30 1.99
CA ALA A 132 11.38 -3.00 3.01
C ALA A 132 12.05 -2.59 4.33
N ALA A 133 11.43 -1.70 5.09
CA ALA A 133 11.95 -1.32 6.41
C ALA A 133 11.56 -2.34 7.50
N TYR A 134 11.14 -1.87 8.68
CA TYR A 134 10.89 -2.72 9.84
C TYR A 134 9.50 -3.39 9.77
N TYR A 135 9.32 -4.51 10.47
CA TYR A 135 8.00 -5.14 10.70
C TYR A 135 7.24 -5.54 9.41
N ALA A 136 7.94 -5.85 8.31
CA ALA A 136 7.30 -6.37 7.11
C ALA A 136 6.55 -7.68 7.41
N GLY A 137 5.25 -7.74 7.08
CA GLY A 137 4.37 -8.87 7.44
C GLY A 137 4.16 -9.07 8.95
N GLY A 138 4.49 -8.08 9.78
CA GLY A 138 4.39 -8.16 11.25
C GLY A 138 2.98 -7.95 11.80
N GLY A 139 2.87 -7.97 13.13
CA GLY A 139 1.66 -7.63 13.89
C GLY A 139 1.60 -6.17 14.30
N TYR A 140 0.41 -5.72 14.70
CA TYR A 140 0.29 -4.48 15.45
C TYR A 140 0.72 -4.68 16.91
N ARG A 141 1.03 -3.58 17.59
CA ARG A 141 1.53 -3.63 18.96
C ARG A 141 0.52 -4.29 19.90
N GLY A 142 0.94 -5.36 20.55
CA GLY A 142 0.14 -6.14 21.49
C GLY A 142 -0.69 -7.26 20.85
N GLU A 143 -0.70 -7.36 19.52
CA GLU A 143 -1.33 -8.48 18.82
C GLU A 143 -0.47 -9.73 18.94
N THR A 144 -1.13 -10.88 19.10
CA THR A 144 -0.45 -12.19 19.13
C THR A 144 -0.32 -12.83 17.75
N CYS A 145 -0.95 -12.23 16.74
CA CYS A 145 -0.89 -12.65 15.35
C CYS A 145 -0.69 -11.46 14.41
N GLY A 146 0.41 -11.49 13.65
CA GLY A 146 0.71 -10.62 12.53
C GLY A 146 0.05 -11.11 11.25
N MET A 147 0.81 -11.27 10.17
CA MET A 147 0.29 -11.79 8.90
C MET A 147 -0.34 -13.20 9.08
N ARG A 148 -1.52 -13.42 8.46
CA ARG A 148 -2.35 -14.63 8.60
C ARG A 148 -2.55 -15.38 7.29
N GLY A 149 -2.25 -14.76 6.14
CA GLY A 149 -2.38 -15.37 4.82
C GLY A 149 -1.91 -14.45 3.71
N GLY A 150 -1.91 -14.97 2.48
CA GLY A 150 -1.38 -14.28 1.29
C GLY A 150 0.13 -14.37 1.14
N LYS A 151 0.70 -13.60 0.21
CA LYS A 151 2.11 -13.66 -0.18
C LYS A 151 2.76 -12.28 -0.23
N LEU A 152 3.84 -12.10 0.51
CA LEU A 152 4.69 -10.90 0.49
C LEU A 152 6.05 -11.26 -0.08
N VAL A 153 6.42 -10.67 -1.22
CA VAL A 153 7.72 -10.85 -1.87
C VAL A 153 8.48 -9.54 -1.83
N ILE A 154 9.71 -9.57 -1.34
CA ILE A 154 10.62 -8.42 -1.28
C ILE A 154 11.89 -8.82 -2.03
N GLU A 155 12.22 -8.11 -3.09
CA GLU A 155 13.39 -8.42 -3.93
C GLU A 155 14.70 -7.87 -3.34
N GLY A 156 14.63 -6.81 -2.55
CA GLY A 156 15.76 -6.24 -1.82
C GLY A 156 15.94 -6.80 -0.40
N ASP A 157 16.53 -5.96 0.45
CA ASP A 157 16.77 -6.23 1.86
C ASP A 157 15.57 -5.84 2.74
N VAL A 158 15.51 -6.42 3.94
CA VAL A 158 14.57 -6.08 5.00
C VAL A 158 15.30 -5.78 6.30
N LEU A 159 14.81 -4.78 7.05
CA LEU A 159 15.32 -4.47 8.39
C LEU A 159 14.74 -5.43 9.45
N ASP A 160 14.63 -4.97 10.69
CA ASP A 160 14.31 -5.82 11.84
C ASP A 160 12.82 -6.19 11.89
N PHE A 161 12.50 -7.25 12.65
CA PHE A 161 11.14 -7.70 12.95
C PHE A 161 10.33 -8.21 11.74
N LEU A 162 11.00 -8.71 10.69
CA LEU A 162 10.36 -9.42 9.58
C LEU A 162 9.47 -10.56 10.08
N GLY A 163 8.20 -10.54 9.71
CA GLY A 163 7.24 -11.60 10.05
C GLY A 163 6.99 -11.74 11.55
N GLU A 164 7.15 -10.66 12.33
CA GLU A 164 6.81 -10.67 13.76
C GLU A 164 5.38 -11.19 13.97
N HIS A 165 5.24 -12.22 14.82
CA HIS A 165 3.98 -12.91 15.09
C HIS A 165 3.28 -13.53 13.85
N LEU A 166 4.01 -13.92 12.80
CA LEU A 166 3.44 -14.59 11.61
C LEU A 166 2.58 -15.81 12.01
N CYS A 167 1.29 -15.76 11.67
CA CYS A 167 0.30 -16.82 11.93
C CYS A 167 -0.17 -17.56 10.66
N GLY A 168 0.28 -17.14 9.48
CA GLY A 168 0.01 -17.82 8.21
C GLY A 168 0.41 -16.99 6.99
N GLY A 169 0.43 -17.61 5.82
CA GLY A 169 0.89 -17.00 4.57
C GLY A 169 2.37 -17.26 4.27
N GLU A 170 2.92 -16.54 3.30
CA GLU A 170 4.29 -16.70 2.80
C GLU A 170 4.99 -15.35 2.70
N ILE A 171 6.18 -15.24 3.29
CA ILE A 171 7.07 -14.07 3.09
C ILE A 171 8.37 -14.55 2.44
N VAL A 172 8.72 -13.97 1.29
CA VAL A 172 9.94 -14.28 0.53
C VAL A 172 10.80 -13.03 0.44
N VAL A 173 12.00 -13.09 0.99
CA VAL A 173 13.02 -12.03 0.86
C VAL A 173 14.15 -12.57 0.00
N LYS A 174 14.46 -11.88 -1.10
CA LYS A 174 15.58 -12.27 -1.99
C LYS A 174 16.92 -11.66 -1.55
N GLY A 175 16.91 -10.55 -0.83
CA GLY A 175 18.08 -9.96 -0.18
C GLY A 175 18.32 -10.51 1.23
N ASN A 176 18.77 -9.63 2.12
CA ASN A 176 19.10 -9.96 3.51
C ASN A 176 17.98 -9.53 4.46
N ALA A 177 17.73 -10.31 5.51
CA ALA A 177 16.93 -9.91 6.66
C ALA A 177 17.84 -9.58 7.85
N ARG A 178 17.46 -8.57 8.65
CA ARG A 178 18.20 -8.17 9.86
C ARG A 178 17.69 -8.91 11.11
N LEU A 179 17.74 -8.30 12.28
CA LEU A 179 17.56 -8.95 13.57
C LEU A 179 16.07 -9.02 13.99
N LEU A 180 15.78 -9.86 14.97
CA LEU A 180 14.48 -9.98 15.66
C LEU A 180 14.61 -9.64 17.17
N ALA A 181 15.68 -8.93 17.55
CA ALA A 181 16.20 -8.87 18.93
C ALA A 181 15.42 -7.94 19.87
#